data_AF-A0A534B4F8-F1
#
_entry.id   AF-A0A534B4F8-F1
#
_cell.length_a   1.000
_cell.length_b   1.000
_cell.length_c   1.000
_cell.angle_alpha   90.00
_cell.angle_beta   90.00
_cell.angle_gamma   90.00
#
_symmetry.space_group_name_H-M   'P 1'
#
loop_
_entity.id
_entity.type
_entity.pdbx_description
1 polymer ?
#
loop_
_entity_poly.entity_id
_entity_poly.type
_entity_poly.pdbx_seq_one_letter_code
_entity_poly.pdbx_strand_id
1 'polypeptide(L)'
;MLKLRDDQWERIREHFPEENVPDSRPGRKPIPTRRVLEAVLWILNTGAQWHMLPQGYPNYKTVHRRFQQWCREEVLRKVLTDLANALREEGEIDGSECFIDATFASAKGGVEEIGPTRRGKGVKIMAIVDRHGLPLSVSTYAANHDEVTLVQLSFEFYMIEAKPENLIGDRAYDSDPLDEQLRREGVEMIAPHRSNRKRKTQDGRRLRRYERRWLVERFFAWIQWRRRLLVRWEYYPINFLGFVQLAAICIPLRQF
;
A
#
# COMPACT_ATOMS: atom_id res chain seq x y z
N MET A 1 -4.46 5.23 20.40
CA MET A 1 -4.01 6.07 19.26
C MET A 1 -2.84 5.37 18.59
N LEU A 2 -2.78 5.32 17.26
CA LEU A 2 -1.71 4.60 16.55
C LEU A 2 -0.35 5.26 16.86
N LYS A 3 0.51 4.54 17.58
CA LYS A 3 1.85 4.96 17.94
C LYS A 3 2.77 3.75 17.79
N LEU A 4 3.96 3.95 17.23
CA LEU A 4 4.95 2.91 17.15
C LEU A 4 5.61 2.72 18.52
N ARG A 5 5.74 1.46 18.92
CA ARG A 5 6.59 1.07 20.05
C ARG A 5 8.06 1.38 19.72
N ASP A 6 8.93 1.38 20.74
CA ASP A 6 10.34 1.75 20.57
C ASP A 6 11.10 0.76 19.67
N ASP A 7 10.85 -0.54 19.83
CA ASP A 7 11.36 -1.62 18.97
C ASP A 7 10.91 -1.47 17.51
N GLN A 8 9.63 -1.14 17.27
CA GLN A 8 9.11 -0.91 15.92
C GLN A 8 9.74 0.33 15.27
N TRP A 9 9.97 1.39 16.05
CA TRP A 9 10.64 2.59 15.58
C TRP A 9 12.09 2.30 15.22
N GLU A 10 12.82 1.57 16.06
CA GLU A 10 14.23 1.26 15.84
C GLU A 10 14.45 0.51 14.54
N ARG A 11 13.52 -0.36 14.14
CA ARG A 11 13.59 -1.09 12.86
C ARG A 11 13.50 -0.21 11.62
N ILE A 12 12.83 0.93 11.69
CA ILE A 12 12.57 1.77 10.51
C ILE A 12 13.25 3.12 10.57
N ARG A 13 13.83 3.51 11.71
CA ARG A 13 14.36 4.86 11.97
C ARG A 13 15.38 5.32 10.94
N GLU A 14 16.19 4.41 10.40
CA GLU A 14 17.29 4.74 9.48
C GLU A 14 16.78 5.30 8.15
N HIS A 15 15.57 4.90 7.75
CA HIS A 15 14.90 5.46 6.58
C HIS A 15 14.40 6.89 6.79
N PHE A 16 14.25 7.32 8.05
CA PHE A 16 13.72 8.64 8.38
C PHE A 16 14.81 9.51 9.05
N PRO A 17 15.76 10.05 8.28
CA PRO A 17 16.83 10.86 8.84
C PRO A 17 16.31 12.12 9.52
N GLU A 18 17.03 12.56 10.54
CA GLU A 18 16.79 13.84 11.21
C GLU A 18 17.07 15.01 10.25
N GLU A 19 16.34 16.12 10.44
CA GLU A 19 16.63 17.35 9.72
C GLU A 19 17.91 17.95 10.29
N ASN A 20 18.99 17.96 9.50
CA ASN A 20 20.23 18.62 9.88
C ASN A 20 20.15 20.10 9.49
N VAL A 21 20.07 20.98 10.48
CA VAL A 21 20.17 22.43 10.29
C VAL A 21 21.48 22.88 10.93
N PRO A 22 22.36 23.61 10.21
CA PRO A 22 23.61 24.09 10.78
C PRO A 22 23.37 24.89 12.05
N ASP A 23 24.18 24.65 13.09
CA ASP A 23 24.07 25.33 14.39
C ASP A 23 24.17 26.86 14.26
N SER A 24 24.82 27.33 13.19
CA SER A 24 24.97 28.75 12.87
C SER A 24 23.70 29.42 12.35
N ARG A 25 22.67 28.66 11.95
CA ARG A 25 21.43 29.23 11.42
C ARG A 25 20.50 29.64 12.57
N PRO A 26 20.20 30.94 12.75
CA PRO A 26 19.25 31.38 13.76
C PRO A 26 17.86 30.82 13.44
N GLY A 27 17.19 30.22 14.42
CA GLY A 27 15.85 29.68 14.23
C GLY A 27 15.47 28.56 15.19
N ARG A 28 14.28 28.00 14.97
CA ARG A 28 13.75 26.88 15.75
C ARG A 28 14.54 25.61 15.42
N LYS A 29 15.02 24.93 16.46
CA LYS A 29 15.70 23.63 16.32
C LYS A 29 14.82 22.63 15.54
N PRO A 30 15.44 21.73 14.75
CA PRO A 30 14.72 20.64 14.07
C PRO A 30 13.83 19.86 15.02
N ILE A 31 12.66 19.46 14.53
CA ILE A 31 11.74 18.61 15.29
C ILE A 31 12.21 17.16 15.10
N PRO A 32 12.34 16.37 16.18
CA PRO A 32 12.70 14.96 16.07
C PRO A 32 11.77 14.22 15.10
N THR A 33 12.35 13.50 14.16
CA THR A 33 11.66 12.78 13.10
C THR A 33 10.53 11.91 13.64
N ARG A 34 10.78 11.16 14.73
CA ARG A 34 9.76 10.30 15.33
C ARG A 34 8.49 11.07 15.71
N ARG A 35 8.62 12.30 16.24
CA ARG A 35 7.45 13.14 16.58
C ARG A 35 6.68 13.59 15.36
N VAL A 36 7.38 13.79 14.24
CA VAL A 36 6.73 14.08 12.95
C VAL A 36 5.97 12.86 12.47
N LEU A 37 6.58 11.67 12.51
CA LEU A 37 5.93 10.41 12.10
C LEU A 37 4.69 10.13 12.95
N GLU A 38 4.77 10.30 14.28
CA GLU A 38 3.63 10.14 15.18
C GLU A 38 2.47 11.10 14.85
N ALA A 39 2.77 12.33 14.42
CA ALA A 39 1.76 13.26 13.95
C ALA A 39 1.14 12.83 12.61
N VAL A 40 1.92 12.27 11.69
CA VAL A 40 1.39 11.72 10.43
C VAL A 40 0.51 10.49 10.71
N LEU A 41 0.92 9.60 11.61
CA LEU A 41 0.13 8.44 12.04
C LEU A 41 -1.20 8.86 12.68
N TRP A 42 -1.20 9.99 13.41
CA TRP A 42 -2.43 10.59 13.91
C TRP A 42 -3.37 11.00 12.77
N ILE A 43 -2.87 11.74 11.79
CA ILE A 43 -3.65 12.17 10.60
C ILE A 43 -4.16 10.96 9.82
N LEU A 44 -3.32 9.95 9.62
CA LEU A 44 -3.69 8.69 8.96
C LEU A 44 -4.89 8.03 9.67
N ASN A 45 -4.83 7.91 11.00
CA ASN A 45 -5.84 7.22 11.77
C ASN A 45 -7.15 8.00 11.91
N THR A 46 -7.09 9.33 12.11
CA THR A 46 -8.28 10.16 12.33
C THR A 46 -8.92 10.66 11.03
N GLY A 47 -8.12 10.79 9.96
CA GLY A 47 -8.55 11.41 8.71
C GLY A 47 -8.72 12.93 8.80
N ALA A 48 -8.35 13.55 9.91
CA ALA A 48 -8.53 14.98 10.14
C ALA A 48 -7.74 15.84 9.15
N GLN A 49 -8.18 17.08 8.95
CA GLN A 49 -7.44 18.08 8.18
C GLN A 49 -6.12 18.40 8.90
N TRP A 50 -5.07 18.71 8.12
CA TRP A 50 -3.73 18.97 8.67
C TRP A 50 -3.72 20.07 9.75
N HIS A 51 -4.46 21.17 9.55
CA HIS A 51 -4.51 22.27 10.52
C HIS A 51 -5.28 21.95 11.81
N MET A 52 -5.99 20.81 11.87
CA MET A 52 -6.68 20.33 13.07
C MET A 52 -5.77 19.46 13.97
N LEU A 53 -4.49 19.32 13.61
CA LEU A 53 -3.53 18.58 14.42
C LEU A 53 -3.46 19.17 15.84
N PRO A 54 -3.62 18.37 16.91
CA PRO A 54 -3.64 18.87 18.28
C PRO A 54 -2.37 19.62 18.69
N GLN A 55 -2.49 20.58 19.62
CA GLN A 55 -1.38 21.45 20.06
C GLN A 55 -0.16 20.70 20.63
N GLY A 56 -0.31 19.47 21.11
CA GLY A 56 0.81 18.64 21.60
C GLY A 56 1.75 18.12 20.51
N TYR A 57 1.30 18.13 19.24
CA TYR A 57 2.11 17.70 18.10
C TYR A 57 2.94 18.86 17.51
N PRO A 58 3.95 18.56 16.68
CA PRO A 58 4.65 19.59 15.92
C PRO A 58 3.70 20.40 15.04
N ASN A 59 4.14 21.61 14.64
CA ASN A 59 3.33 22.47 13.77
C ASN A 59 2.95 21.73 12.47
N TYR A 60 1.67 21.77 12.10
CA TYR A 60 1.16 21.01 10.96
C TYR A 60 1.87 21.31 9.64
N LYS A 61 2.39 22.54 9.43
CA LYS A 61 3.13 22.91 8.22
C LYS A 61 4.43 22.12 8.12
N THR A 62 5.13 21.96 9.25
CA THR A 62 6.35 21.13 9.33
C THR A 62 6.01 19.67 9.09
N VAL A 63 4.96 19.16 9.72
CA VAL A 63 4.54 17.75 9.55
C VAL A 63 4.17 17.44 8.11
N HIS A 64 3.34 18.28 7.50
CA HIS A 64 2.93 18.10 6.11
C HIS A 64 4.12 18.19 5.15
N ARG A 65 5.01 19.18 5.31
CA ARG A 65 6.22 19.32 4.48
C ARG A 65 7.10 18.07 4.54
N ARG A 66 7.36 17.57 5.76
CA ARG A 66 8.18 16.37 6.00
C ARG A 66 7.54 15.13 5.39
N PHE A 67 6.23 14.95 5.57
CA PHE A 67 5.50 13.85 4.93
C PHE A 67 5.61 13.92 3.40
N GLN A 68 5.38 15.09 2.80
CA GLN A 68 5.53 15.28 1.36
C GLN A 68 6.95 15.01 0.86
N GLN A 69 7.96 15.32 1.67
CA GLN A 69 9.35 14.97 1.37
C GLN A 69 9.55 13.45 1.37
N TRP A 70 9.09 12.75 2.40
CA TRP A 70 9.17 11.29 2.47
C TRP A 70 8.45 10.59 1.31
N CYS A 71 7.31 11.14 0.88
CA CYS A 71 6.61 10.66 -0.31
C CYS A 71 7.46 10.82 -1.58
N ARG A 72 8.04 12.02 -1.80
CA ARG A 72 8.88 12.31 -2.98
C ARG A 72 10.18 11.51 -3.02
N GLU A 73 10.76 11.22 -1.86
CA GLU A 73 12.00 10.44 -1.73
C GLU A 73 11.77 8.93 -1.64
N GLU A 74 10.51 8.49 -1.81
CA GLU A 74 10.04 7.10 -1.72
C GLU A 74 10.43 6.41 -0.40
N VAL A 75 10.56 7.15 0.69
CA VAL A 75 10.99 6.64 2.00
C VAL A 75 10.07 5.49 2.46
N LEU A 76 8.76 5.65 2.32
CA LEU A 76 7.79 4.65 2.77
C LEU A 76 7.81 3.38 1.92
N ARG A 77 8.12 3.50 0.63
CA ARG A 77 8.34 2.35 -0.25
C ARG A 77 9.57 1.57 0.18
N LYS A 78 10.69 2.27 0.45
CA LYS A 78 11.93 1.65 0.92
C LYS A 78 11.73 0.92 2.24
N VAL A 79 11.03 1.53 3.19
CA VAL A 79 10.67 0.86 4.47
C VAL A 79 9.88 -0.43 4.22
N LEU A 80 8.89 -0.42 3.32
CA LEU A 80 8.11 -1.62 3.00
C LEU A 80 8.98 -2.71 2.36
N THR A 81 9.84 -2.33 1.41
CA THR A 81 10.82 -3.22 0.78
C THR A 81 11.73 -3.86 1.82
N ASP A 82 12.32 -3.10 2.72
CA ASP A 82 13.27 -3.62 3.69
C ASP A 82 12.59 -4.50 4.74
N LEU A 83 11.40 -4.12 5.22
CA LEU A 83 10.60 -4.97 6.12
C LEU A 83 10.18 -6.28 5.45
N ALA A 84 9.80 -6.25 4.17
CA ALA A 84 9.44 -7.46 3.44
C ALA A 84 10.67 -8.37 3.22
N ASN A 85 11.84 -7.82 2.87
CA ASN A 85 13.04 -8.64 2.71
C ASN A 85 13.50 -9.24 4.04
N ALA A 86 13.45 -8.49 5.15
CA ALA A 86 13.76 -9.02 6.48
C ALA A 86 12.83 -10.20 6.87
N LEU A 87 11.51 -10.05 6.68
CA LEU A 87 10.56 -11.13 6.96
C LEU A 87 10.76 -12.34 6.04
N ARG A 88 11.18 -12.12 4.79
CA ARG A 88 11.53 -13.21 3.87
C ARG A 88 12.75 -13.98 4.34
N GLU A 89 13.80 -13.28 4.80
CA GLU A 89 15.02 -13.89 5.34
C GLU A 89 14.73 -14.70 6.61
N GLU A 90 13.78 -14.25 7.43
CA GLU A 90 13.30 -14.95 8.62
C GLU A 90 12.36 -16.15 8.28
N GLY A 91 11.97 -16.31 7.02
CA GLY A 91 11.09 -17.40 6.56
C GLY A 91 9.59 -17.15 6.80
N GLU A 92 9.21 -15.91 7.13
CA GLU A 92 7.82 -15.52 7.44
C GLU A 92 6.99 -15.19 6.19
N ILE A 93 7.63 -15.00 5.02
CA ILE A 93 6.93 -14.74 3.75
C ILE A 93 6.80 -16.03 2.93
N ASP A 94 5.57 -16.37 2.59
CA ASP A 94 5.23 -17.50 1.72
C ASP A 94 4.85 -17.02 0.30
N GLY A 95 5.79 -17.14 -0.64
CA GLY A 95 5.60 -16.79 -2.06
C GLY A 95 4.87 -17.85 -2.90
N SER A 96 4.50 -19.00 -2.33
CA SER A 96 3.80 -20.07 -3.07
C SER A 96 2.39 -19.64 -3.48
N GLU A 97 1.73 -18.81 -2.66
CA GLU A 97 0.39 -18.30 -2.92
C GLU A 97 0.26 -16.86 -2.45
N CYS A 98 0.08 -15.95 -3.40
CA CYS A 98 -0.18 -14.55 -3.13
C CYS A 98 -1.56 -14.15 -3.67
N PHE A 99 -2.19 -13.18 -3.01
CA PHE A 99 -3.54 -12.75 -3.29
C PHE A 99 -3.52 -11.29 -3.75
N ILE A 100 -4.10 -11.03 -4.92
CA ILE A 100 -4.24 -9.69 -5.48
C ILE A 100 -5.70 -9.25 -5.43
N ASP A 101 -5.93 -8.03 -4.98
CA ASP A 101 -7.24 -7.41 -5.06
C ASP A 101 -7.11 -5.88 -5.10
N ALA A 102 -8.22 -5.21 -5.38
CA ALA A 102 -8.33 -3.77 -5.50
C ALA A 102 -9.45 -3.24 -4.62
N THR A 103 -9.23 -2.09 -3.98
CA THR A 103 -10.29 -1.33 -3.31
C THR A 103 -10.39 0.08 -3.85
N PHE A 104 -11.57 0.68 -3.76
CA PHE A 104 -11.84 2.02 -4.27
C PHE A 104 -11.87 3.05 -3.14
N ALA A 105 -11.11 4.12 -3.30
CA ALA A 105 -11.21 5.32 -2.48
C ALA A 105 -11.78 6.47 -3.31
N SER A 106 -12.88 7.08 -2.83
CA SER A 106 -13.47 8.22 -3.52
C SER A 106 -12.53 9.43 -3.43
N ALA A 107 -12.47 10.27 -4.46
CA ALA A 107 -11.64 11.46 -4.47
C ALA A 107 -12.49 12.74 -4.51
N LYS A 108 -12.11 13.75 -3.74
CA LYS A 108 -12.86 15.01 -3.59
C LYS A 108 -11.94 16.21 -3.83
N GLY A 109 -12.49 17.30 -4.38
CA GLY A 109 -11.78 18.59 -4.48
C GLY A 109 -10.93 18.81 -5.74
N GLY A 110 -11.25 18.16 -6.87
CA GLY A 110 -10.56 18.43 -8.14
C GLY A 110 -9.09 17.97 -8.16
N VAL A 111 -8.81 16.83 -7.55
CA VAL A 111 -7.45 16.28 -7.43
C VAL A 111 -6.94 15.65 -8.73
N GLU A 112 -5.63 15.51 -8.87
CA GLU A 112 -4.98 14.93 -10.06
C GLU A 112 -5.15 13.40 -10.12
N GLU A 113 -5.04 12.80 -11.31
CA GLU A 113 -5.08 11.35 -11.53
C GLU A 113 -6.32 10.65 -10.92
N ILE A 114 -7.51 11.18 -11.24
CA ILE A 114 -8.78 10.56 -10.85
C ILE A 114 -9.41 9.90 -12.07
N GLY A 115 -10.01 8.72 -11.87
CA GLY A 115 -10.84 8.07 -12.89
C GLY A 115 -12.31 7.93 -12.51
N PRO A 116 -13.28 8.09 -13.44
CA PRO A 116 -14.64 7.58 -13.24
C PRO A 116 -14.70 6.06 -13.05
N THR A 117 -15.51 5.61 -12.08
CA THR A 117 -15.92 4.20 -11.93
C THR A 117 -17.44 4.11 -11.75
N ARG A 118 -17.99 2.89 -11.73
CA ARG A 118 -19.38 2.64 -11.29
C ARG A 118 -19.66 3.17 -9.87
N ARG A 119 -18.65 3.31 -9.02
CA ARG A 119 -18.75 3.83 -7.64
C ARG A 119 -18.48 5.34 -7.54
N GLY A 120 -18.20 6.02 -8.66
CA GLY A 120 -17.88 7.45 -8.73
C GLY A 120 -16.43 7.75 -9.10
N LYS A 121 -16.05 9.02 -9.03
CA LYS A 121 -14.69 9.50 -9.33
C LYS A 121 -13.75 9.20 -8.15
N GLY A 122 -12.67 8.47 -8.39
CA GLY A 122 -11.72 8.13 -7.33
C GLY A 122 -10.43 7.48 -7.81
N VAL A 123 -9.80 6.78 -6.86
CA VAL A 123 -8.51 6.09 -7.00
C VAL A 123 -8.71 4.62 -6.63
N LYS A 124 -8.08 3.73 -7.39
CA LYS A 124 -7.97 2.31 -7.02
C LYS A 124 -6.70 2.12 -6.19
N ILE A 125 -6.83 1.50 -5.03
CA ILE A 125 -5.72 1.01 -4.22
C ILE A 125 -5.56 -0.47 -4.55
N MET A 126 -4.41 -0.85 -5.08
CA MET A 126 -4.04 -2.22 -5.39
C MET A 126 -3.12 -2.77 -4.30
N ALA A 127 -3.27 -4.05 -3.99
CA ALA A 127 -2.33 -4.73 -3.10
C ALA A 127 -2.15 -6.19 -3.52
N ILE A 128 -0.92 -6.68 -3.33
CA ILE A 128 -0.60 -8.10 -3.33
C ILE A 128 -0.17 -8.46 -1.91
N VAL A 129 -0.75 -9.51 -1.35
CA VAL A 129 -0.38 -10.03 -0.02
C VAL A 129 -0.06 -11.52 -0.10
N ASP A 130 0.78 -11.99 0.82
CA ASP A 130 1.10 -13.41 0.95
C ASP A 130 0.01 -14.20 1.72
N ARG A 131 0.30 -15.47 2.03
CA ARG A 131 -0.60 -16.35 2.79
C ARG A 131 -0.83 -15.91 4.25
N HIS A 132 0.06 -15.10 4.82
CA HIS A 132 -0.05 -14.54 6.17
C HIS A 132 -0.77 -13.18 6.18
N GLY A 133 -1.01 -12.59 5.01
CA GLY A 133 -1.59 -11.26 4.84
C GLY A 133 -0.55 -10.14 4.97
N LEU A 134 0.73 -10.46 4.80
CA LEU A 134 1.82 -9.50 4.72
C LEU A 134 1.83 -8.85 3.33
N PRO A 135 1.95 -7.51 3.24
CA PRO A 135 1.98 -6.83 1.95
C PRO A 135 3.28 -7.14 1.21
N LEU A 136 3.16 -7.50 -0.06
CA LEU A 136 4.27 -7.67 -1.01
C LEU A 136 4.23 -6.66 -2.15
N SER A 137 3.09 -6.00 -2.36
CA SER A 137 2.96 -4.81 -3.21
C SER A 137 1.80 -3.96 -2.73
N VAL A 138 1.96 -2.64 -2.79
CA VAL A 138 0.89 -1.68 -2.52
C VAL A 138 1.08 -0.47 -3.43
N SER A 139 0.07 -0.17 -4.22
CA SER A 139 0.11 0.93 -5.20
C SER A 139 -1.26 1.57 -5.39
N THR A 140 -1.28 2.74 -6.05
CA THR A 140 -2.52 3.46 -6.34
C THR A 140 -2.54 3.91 -7.78
N TYR A 141 -3.69 3.77 -8.45
CA TYR A 141 -3.86 4.19 -9.84
C TYR A 141 -5.13 4.99 -10.03
N ALA A 142 -5.11 5.92 -10.98
CA ALA A 142 -6.33 6.55 -11.48
C ALA A 142 -7.34 5.47 -11.86
N ALA A 143 -8.59 5.63 -11.43
CA ALA A 143 -9.58 4.56 -11.53
C ALA A 143 -10.12 4.27 -12.94
N ASN A 144 -9.39 4.72 -13.99
CA ASN A 144 -9.69 4.49 -15.41
C ASN A 144 -9.08 3.20 -15.96
N HIS A 145 -8.09 2.63 -15.29
CA HIS A 145 -7.41 1.43 -15.77
C HIS A 145 -8.24 0.17 -15.45
N ASP A 146 -8.31 -0.72 -16.44
CA ASP A 146 -8.82 -2.08 -16.25
C ASP A 146 -7.90 -2.85 -15.28
N GLU A 147 -8.49 -3.67 -14.41
CA GLU A 147 -7.77 -4.38 -13.34
C GLU A 147 -6.67 -5.31 -13.87
N VAL A 148 -6.89 -5.89 -15.05
CA VAL A 148 -5.89 -6.70 -15.76
C VAL A 148 -4.59 -5.93 -16.02
N THR A 149 -4.68 -4.69 -16.49
CA THR A 149 -3.50 -3.84 -16.74
C THR A 149 -2.81 -3.45 -15.42
N LEU A 150 -3.60 -3.28 -14.35
CA LEU A 150 -3.08 -2.92 -13.04
C LEU A 150 -2.29 -4.04 -12.34
N VAL A 151 -2.50 -5.30 -12.70
CA VAL A 151 -1.72 -6.43 -12.15
C VAL A 151 -0.23 -6.24 -12.45
N GLN A 152 0.10 -5.90 -13.69
CA GLN A 152 1.48 -5.72 -14.13
C GLN A 152 2.13 -4.53 -13.42
N LEU A 153 1.40 -3.42 -13.33
CA LEU A 153 1.87 -2.24 -12.60
C LEU A 153 2.06 -2.54 -11.11
N SER A 154 1.27 -3.47 -10.54
CA SER A 154 1.46 -3.90 -9.15
C SER A 154 2.81 -4.60 -8.94
N PHE A 155 3.36 -5.25 -9.97
CA PHE A 155 4.70 -5.83 -9.90
C PHE A 155 5.84 -4.80 -9.94
N GLU A 156 5.61 -3.59 -10.47
CA GLU A 156 6.58 -2.49 -10.39
C GLU A 156 6.83 -2.04 -8.94
N PHE A 157 5.81 -2.18 -8.08
CA PHE A 157 5.86 -1.87 -6.66
C PHE A 157 6.10 -3.10 -5.78
N TYR A 158 6.47 -4.23 -6.39
CA TYR A 158 6.72 -5.46 -5.66
C TYR A 158 7.97 -5.32 -4.78
N MET A 159 7.86 -5.79 -3.54
CA MET A 159 8.79 -5.46 -2.46
C MET A 159 9.97 -6.44 -2.35
N ILE A 160 9.84 -7.62 -2.95
CA ILE A 160 10.87 -8.67 -2.95
C ILE A 160 11.20 -9.04 -4.40
N GLU A 161 12.41 -9.51 -4.67
CA GLU A 161 12.82 -9.86 -6.04
C GLU A 161 12.04 -11.08 -6.59
N ALA A 162 11.77 -12.07 -5.74
CA ALA A 162 11.11 -13.30 -6.15
C ALA A 162 9.59 -13.11 -6.26
N LYS A 163 9.11 -12.99 -7.50
CA LYS A 163 7.67 -13.01 -7.84
C LYS A 163 6.99 -14.28 -7.32
N PRO A 164 5.67 -14.23 -7.05
CA PRO A 164 4.96 -15.36 -6.49
C PRO A 164 4.76 -16.46 -7.52
N GLU A 165 4.75 -17.71 -7.08
CA GLU A 165 4.47 -18.84 -7.97
C GLU A 165 3.02 -18.80 -8.47
N ASN A 166 2.09 -18.47 -7.57
CA ASN A 166 0.67 -18.40 -7.86
C ASN A 166 0.12 -17.05 -7.40
N LEU A 167 -0.56 -16.34 -8.30
CA LEU A 167 -1.28 -15.11 -8.03
C LEU A 167 -2.78 -15.38 -8.11
N ILE A 168 -3.46 -15.29 -6.98
CA ILE A 168 -4.89 -15.56 -6.85
C ILE A 168 -5.65 -14.23 -6.87
N GLY A 169 -6.58 -14.09 -7.81
CA GLY A 169 -7.37 -12.88 -7.97
C GLY A 169 -8.87 -13.18 -8.12
N ASP A 170 -9.66 -12.12 -8.09
CA ASP A 170 -11.08 -12.15 -8.40
C ASP A 170 -11.37 -12.48 -9.89
N ARG A 171 -12.66 -12.62 -10.20
CA ARG A 171 -13.14 -12.91 -11.56
C ARG A 171 -12.76 -11.84 -12.58
N ALA A 172 -12.53 -10.59 -12.16
CA ALA A 172 -12.16 -9.53 -13.08
C ALA A 172 -10.76 -9.74 -13.67
N TYR A 173 -9.90 -10.55 -13.05
CA TYR A 173 -8.60 -10.92 -13.62
C TYR A 173 -8.64 -12.05 -14.65
N ASP A 174 -9.81 -12.64 -14.93
CA ASP A 174 -9.98 -13.66 -15.97
C ASP A 174 -9.68 -13.11 -17.38
N SER A 175 -8.46 -13.37 -17.89
CA SER A 175 -7.96 -12.80 -19.15
C SER A 175 -6.84 -13.64 -19.77
N ASP A 176 -7.06 -14.19 -20.96
CA ASP A 176 -6.04 -14.99 -21.67
C ASP A 176 -4.71 -14.23 -21.92
N PRO A 177 -4.73 -12.94 -22.35
CA PRO A 177 -3.50 -12.16 -22.48
C PRO A 177 -2.74 -11.98 -21.16
N LEU A 178 -3.47 -11.80 -20.05
CA LEU A 178 -2.86 -11.65 -18.73
C LEU A 178 -2.21 -12.96 -18.28
N ASP A 179 -2.94 -14.07 -18.43
CA ASP A 179 -2.47 -15.41 -18.11
C ASP A 179 -1.19 -15.74 -18.88
N GLU A 180 -1.13 -15.39 -20.17
CA GLU A 180 0.07 -15.63 -20.98
C GLU A 180 1.24 -14.73 -20.58
N GLN A 181 1.00 -13.45 -20.27
CA GLN A 181 2.04 -12.55 -19.82
C GLN A 181 2.65 -12.99 -18.49
N LEU A 182 1.81 -13.28 -17.49
CA LEU A 182 2.28 -13.73 -16.17
C LEU A 182 3.03 -15.06 -16.25
N ARG A 183 2.58 -15.98 -17.12
CA ARG A 183 3.28 -17.26 -17.33
C ARG A 183 4.71 -17.07 -17.86
N ARG A 184 4.97 -16.06 -18.70
CA ARG A 184 6.33 -15.74 -19.17
C ARG A 184 7.24 -15.26 -18.04
N GLU A 185 6.66 -14.73 -16.98
CA GLU A 185 7.36 -14.26 -15.78
C GLU A 185 7.41 -15.33 -14.66
N GLY A 186 6.95 -16.55 -14.95
CA GLY A 186 6.90 -17.65 -13.98
C GLY A 186 5.75 -17.57 -12.97
N VAL A 187 4.80 -16.67 -13.17
CA VAL A 187 3.64 -16.47 -12.29
C VAL A 187 2.40 -17.13 -12.89
N GLU A 188 1.74 -18.00 -12.13
CA GLU A 188 0.46 -18.56 -12.51
C GLU A 188 -0.71 -17.70 -11.98
N MET A 189 -1.50 -17.13 -12.89
CA MET A 189 -2.76 -16.46 -12.53
C MET A 189 -3.86 -17.48 -12.26
N ILE A 190 -4.51 -17.36 -11.10
CA ILE A 190 -5.65 -18.19 -10.69
C ILE A 190 -6.83 -17.29 -10.40
N ALA A 191 -7.79 -17.27 -11.33
CA ALA A 191 -9.03 -16.51 -11.21
C ALA A 191 -10.26 -17.33 -11.64
N PRO A 192 -11.42 -17.16 -10.98
CA PRO A 192 -12.66 -17.73 -11.47
C PRO A 192 -13.00 -17.17 -12.86
N HIS A 193 -13.46 -18.03 -13.77
CA HIS A 193 -13.89 -17.55 -15.09
C HIS A 193 -15.03 -16.53 -15.01
N ARG A 194 -15.03 -15.54 -15.90
CA ARG A 194 -16.16 -14.65 -16.17
C ARG A 194 -17.31 -15.44 -16.75
N SER A 195 -18.54 -14.96 -16.50
CA SER A 195 -19.76 -15.62 -16.96
C SER A 195 -19.86 -15.73 -18.49
N ASN A 196 -19.18 -14.84 -19.23
CA ASN A 196 -19.12 -14.82 -20.69
C ASN A 196 -17.91 -15.55 -21.28
N ARG A 197 -17.10 -16.25 -20.47
CA ARG A 197 -15.92 -16.99 -20.96
C ARG A 197 -16.35 -18.15 -21.84
N LYS A 198 -15.96 -18.09 -23.11
CA LYS A 198 -16.31 -19.10 -24.12
C LYS A 198 -15.52 -20.40 -23.93
N ARG A 199 -14.20 -20.28 -23.71
CA ARG A 199 -13.29 -21.42 -23.53
C ARG A 199 -12.97 -21.61 -22.06
N LYS A 200 -13.53 -22.67 -21.46
CA LYS A 200 -13.18 -23.07 -20.10
C LYS A 200 -11.84 -23.81 -20.13
N THR A 201 -10.81 -23.22 -19.55
CA THR A 201 -9.42 -23.74 -19.55
C THR A 201 -9.03 -24.46 -18.26
N GLN A 202 -9.78 -24.30 -17.17
CA GLN A 202 -9.47 -24.88 -15.86
C GLN A 202 -10.38 -26.05 -15.47
N ASP A 203 -9.82 -27.05 -14.79
CA ASP A 203 -10.53 -28.19 -14.19
C ASP A 203 -11.11 -27.87 -12.79
N GLY A 204 -10.84 -26.67 -12.27
CA GLY A 204 -11.34 -26.17 -11.00
C GLY A 204 -10.57 -26.63 -9.76
N ARG A 205 -9.58 -27.53 -9.88
CA ARG A 205 -8.81 -28.00 -8.70
C ARG A 205 -7.98 -26.88 -8.11
N ARG A 206 -7.31 -26.11 -8.97
CA ARG A 206 -6.49 -24.94 -8.58
C ARG A 206 -7.34 -23.82 -7.99
N LEU A 207 -8.62 -23.70 -8.39
CA LEU A 207 -9.54 -22.69 -7.87
C LEU A 207 -9.85 -22.84 -6.38
N ARG A 208 -9.58 -23.98 -5.74
CA ARG A 208 -9.75 -24.09 -4.28
C ARG A 208 -8.92 -23.05 -3.52
N ARG A 209 -7.79 -22.60 -4.09
CA ARG A 209 -6.97 -21.51 -3.53
C ARG A 209 -7.73 -20.18 -3.45
N TYR A 210 -8.72 -19.95 -4.32
CA TYR A 210 -9.58 -18.77 -4.31
C TYR A 210 -10.34 -18.60 -2.99
N GLU A 211 -10.65 -19.71 -2.28
CA GLU A 211 -11.33 -19.66 -0.98
C GLU A 211 -10.53 -18.88 0.08
N ARG A 212 -9.21 -18.72 -0.12
CA ARG A 212 -8.32 -17.93 0.76
C ARG A 212 -8.23 -16.45 0.39
N ARG A 213 -8.96 -15.96 -0.65
CA ARG A 213 -8.94 -14.54 -1.06
C ARG A 213 -9.33 -13.58 0.07
N TRP A 214 -10.05 -14.05 1.09
CA TRP A 214 -10.35 -13.25 2.29
C TRP A 214 -9.08 -12.66 2.96
N LEU A 215 -7.88 -13.21 2.72
CA LEU A 215 -6.61 -12.68 3.22
C LEU A 215 -6.31 -11.26 2.71
N VAL A 216 -6.44 -11.03 1.40
CA VAL A 216 -6.25 -9.69 0.82
C VAL A 216 -7.42 -8.76 1.15
N GLU A 217 -8.64 -9.27 1.24
CA GLU A 217 -9.80 -8.50 1.70
C GLU A 217 -9.62 -8.04 3.16
N ARG A 218 -9.09 -8.91 4.03
CA ARG A 218 -8.76 -8.59 5.42
C ARG A 218 -7.65 -7.54 5.50
N PHE A 219 -6.62 -7.65 4.65
CA PHE A 219 -5.59 -6.62 4.54
C PHE A 219 -6.22 -5.25 4.22
N PHE A 220 -7.11 -5.19 3.22
CA PHE A 220 -7.84 -3.96 2.89
C PHE A 220 -8.69 -3.46 4.05
N ALA A 221 -9.43 -4.34 4.73
CA ALA A 221 -10.21 -3.96 5.90
C ALA A 221 -9.34 -3.34 7.01
N TRP A 222 -8.13 -3.88 7.25
CA TRP A 222 -7.20 -3.34 8.24
C TRP A 222 -6.62 -1.98 7.85
N ILE A 223 -6.22 -1.77 6.59
CA ILE A 223 -5.68 -0.47 6.18
C ILE A 223 -6.81 0.58 6.03
N GLN A 224 -8.00 0.20 5.57
CA GLN A 224 -9.14 1.12 5.42
C GLN A 224 -9.81 1.47 6.76
N TRP A 225 -9.49 0.75 7.84
CA TRP A 225 -9.80 1.22 9.19
C TRP A 225 -9.16 2.59 9.50
N ARG A 226 -8.09 2.95 8.77
CA ARG A 226 -7.48 4.28 8.81
C ARG A 226 -8.35 5.24 8.01
N ARG A 227 -9.06 6.13 8.71
CA ARG A 227 -10.07 7.03 8.13
C ARG A 227 -9.54 7.87 6.97
N ARG A 228 -8.24 8.21 6.96
CA ARG A 228 -7.60 8.96 5.87
C ARG A 228 -7.64 8.23 4.52
N LEU A 229 -7.76 6.91 4.49
CA LEU A 229 -7.75 6.12 3.24
C LEU A 229 -9.13 5.93 2.61
N LEU A 230 -10.22 6.22 3.34
CA LEU A 230 -11.59 6.03 2.84
C LEU A 230 -11.95 7.05 1.74
N VAL A 231 -11.40 8.25 1.84
CA VAL A 231 -11.58 9.34 0.89
C VAL A 231 -10.23 10.00 0.66
N ARG A 232 -9.80 10.07 -0.60
CA ARG A 232 -8.62 10.84 -0.99
C ARG A 232 -8.95 12.33 -0.94
N TRP A 233 -8.27 13.03 -0.03
CA TRP A 233 -8.28 14.49 0.10
C TRP A 233 -7.00 15.15 -0.42
N GLU A 234 -6.00 14.33 -0.70
CA GLU A 234 -4.68 14.70 -1.15
C GLU A 234 -4.76 15.14 -2.60
N TYR A 235 -4.35 16.38 -2.85
CA TYR A 235 -4.21 16.92 -4.18
C TYR A 235 -3.24 16.08 -5.02
N TYR A 236 -2.01 15.88 -4.51
CA TYR A 236 -0.99 15.09 -5.18
C TYR A 236 -1.19 13.57 -4.98
N PRO A 237 -1.18 12.75 -6.05
CA PRO A 237 -1.34 11.30 -5.96
C PRO A 237 -0.31 10.62 -5.07
N ILE A 238 0.96 11.06 -5.14
CA ILE A 238 2.06 10.51 -4.35
C ILE A 238 1.84 10.64 -2.84
N ASN A 239 1.14 11.68 -2.38
CA ASN A 239 0.82 11.84 -0.96
C ASN A 239 -0.25 10.85 -0.51
N PHE A 240 -1.22 10.56 -1.38
CA PHE A 240 -2.22 9.53 -1.09
C PHE A 240 -1.57 8.16 -1.05
N LEU A 241 -0.75 7.82 -2.05
CA LEU A 241 0.06 6.60 -2.05
C LEU A 241 0.91 6.49 -0.79
N GLY A 242 1.56 7.58 -0.36
CA GLY A 242 2.32 7.60 0.89
C GLY A 242 1.48 7.25 2.11
N PHE A 243 0.22 7.71 2.22
CA PHE A 243 -0.64 7.29 3.31
C PHE A 243 -1.03 5.80 3.23
N VAL A 244 -1.26 5.28 2.03
CA VAL A 244 -1.52 3.85 1.82
C VAL A 244 -0.31 3.02 2.24
N GLN A 245 0.89 3.40 1.79
CA GLN A 245 2.15 2.76 2.17
C GLN A 245 2.39 2.83 3.68
N LEU A 246 2.16 3.98 4.32
CA LEU A 246 2.28 4.12 5.78
C LEU A 246 1.31 3.22 6.54
N ALA A 247 0.07 3.06 6.05
CA ALA A 247 -0.88 2.12 6.62
C ALA A 247 -0.41 0.67 6.45
N ALA A 248 0.15 0.34 5.29
CA ALA A 248 0.69 -0.98 5.01
C ALA A 248 1.89 -1.31 5.90
N ILE A 249 2.81 -0.37 6.17
CA ILE A 249 3.96 -0.54 7.08
C ILE A 249 3.53 -1.01 8.47
N CYS A 250 2.36 -0.56 8.94
CA CYS A 250 1.83 -0.94 10.25
C CYS A 250 1.37 -2.41 10.36
N ILE A 251 1.41 -3.18 9.26
CA ILE A 251 1.09 -4.61 9.22
C ILE A 251 2.33 -5.48 9.53
N PRO A 252 3.42 -5.46 8.73
CA PRO A 252 4.62 -6.27 9.01
C PRO A 252 5.29 -5.88 10.34
N LEU A 253 5.20 -4.61 10.77
CA LEU A 253 5.72 -4.18 12.08
C LEU A 253 5.09 -4.88 13.29
N ARG A 254 3.99 -5.64 13.12
CA ARG A 254 3.38 -6.41 14.21
C ARG A 254 3.97 -7.81 14.38
N GLN A 255 4.74 -8.28 13.40
CA GLN A 255 5.44 -9.56 13.48
C GLN A 255 6.70 -9.48 14.33
N PHE A 256 7.19 -8.26 14.52
CA PHE A 256 8.27 -7.92 15.43
C PHE A 256 7.73 -7.39 16.76
#